data_AF-F3FJ89-F1
#
_entry.id   AF-F3FJ89-F1
#
_cell.length_a   1.000
_cell.length_b   1.000
_cell.length_c   1.000
_cell.angle_alpha   90.00
_cell.angle_beta   90.00
_cell.angle_gamma   90.00
#
_symmetry.space_group_name_H-M   'P 1'
#
loop_
_entity.id
_entity.type
_entity.pdbx_description
1 polymer ?
#
loop_
_entity_poly.entity_id
_entity_poly.type
_entity_poly.pdbx_seq_one_letter_code
_entity_poly.pdbx_strand_id
1 'polypeptide(L)'
;GHYRYNQRMYAHFMQQDMPSEQRGMFIAGDDVSWTPAWVEGAVQTSLNAVWGLMNHFGGKTHAENPGPGDVFHEIGPIALGD
;
A
#
# COMPACT_ATOMS: atom_id res chain seq x y z
N GLY A 1 -12.85 11.83 9.53
CA GLY A 1 -13.86 11.07 8.76
C GLY A 1 -13.22 9.84 8.16
N HIS A 2 -14.03 8.87 7.67
CA HIS A 2 -13.58 7.54 7.21
C HIS A 2 -12.39 7.57 6.23
N TYR A 3 -12.26 8.62 5.42
CA TYR A 3 -11.11 8.82 4.52
C TYR A 3 -9.74 8.69 5.20
N ARG A 4 -9.53 9.31 6.37
CA ARG A 4 -8.22 9.24 7.06
C ARG A 4 -7.89 7.81 7.50
N TYR A 5 -8.89 7.01 7.83
CA TYR A 5 -8.67 5.59 8.17
C TYR A 5 -8.34 4.77 6.92
N ASN A 6 -9.11 4.94 5.85
CA ASN A 6 -8.84 4.25 4.58
C ASN A 6 -7.47 4.63 4.00
N GLN A 7 -7.07 5.90 4.07
CA GLN A 7 -5.76 6.35 3.60
C GLN A 7 -4.62 5.67 4.37
N ARG A 8 -4.74 5.58 5.70
CA ARG A 8 -3.76 4.87 6.54
C ARG A 8 -3.71 3.37 6.22
N MET A 9 -4.86 2.72 6.04
CA MET A 9 -4.91 1.30 5.68
C MET A 9 -4.33 1.04 4.29
N TYR A 10 -4.74 1.82 3.29
CA TYR A 10 -4.28 1.68 1.89
C TYR A 10 -2.77 1.93 1.76
N ALA A 11 -2.21 2.86 2.55
CA ALA A 11 -0.78 3.16 2.56
C ALA A 11 0.06 2.19 3.41
N HIS A 12 -0.54 1.25 4.15
CA HIS A 12 0.17 0.41 5.12
C HIS A 12 1.30 -0.45 4.51
N PHE A 13 1.24 -0.76 3.21
CA PHE A 13 2.31 -1.50 2.52
C PHE A 13 3.61 -0.69 2.34
N MET A 14 3.55 0.65 2.47
CA MET A 14 4.72 1.54 2.42
C MET A 14 5.35 1.67 3.82
N GLN A 15 6.25 0.74 4.15
CA GLN A 15 6.74 0.58 5.53
C GLN A 15 8.11 1.22 5.83
N GLN A 16 8.69 1.95 4.88
CA GLN A 16 10.06 2.48 4.99
C GLN A 16 10.28 3.36 6.23
N ASP A 17 9.25 4.09 6.65
CA ASP A 17 9.28 5.05 7.76
C ASP A 17 8.62 4.49 9.04
N MET A 18 8.15 3.25 9.04
CA MET A 18 7.52 2.63 10.21
C MET A 18 8.56 2.16 11.24
N PRO A 19 8.25 2.11 12.54
CA PRO A 19 9.07 1.43 13.55
C PRO A 19 9.33 -0.04 13.17
N SER A 20 10.49 -0.58 13.53
CA SER A 20 10.92 -1.93 13.14
C SER A 20 9.93 -3.02 13.53
N GLU A 21 9.31 -2.88 14.70
CA GLU A 21 8.33 -3.78 15.29
C GLU A 21 6.97 -3.78 14.57
N GLN A 22 6.76 -2.83 13.64
CA GLN A 22 5.55 -2.72 12.82
C GLN A 22 5.79 -3.16 11.37
N ARG A 23 7.04 -3.42 10.98
CA ARG A 23 7.38 -3.86 9.62
C ARG A 23 7.21 -5.37 9.45
N GLY A 24 6.85 -5.80 8.25
CA GLY A 24 6.77 -7.23 7.87
C GLY A 24 5.37 -7.85 7.93
N MET A 25 4.39 -7.18 8.54
CA MET A 25 2.97 -7.52 8.39
C MET A 25 2.36 -6.71 7.25
N PHE A 26 1.58 -7.34 6.36
CA PHE A 26 0.90 -6.65 5.26
C PHE A 26 -0.58 -6.97 5.28
N ILE A 27 -1.42 -5.99 4.92
CA ILE A 27 -2.87 -6.14 4.82
C ILE A 27 -3.30 -5.84 3.38
N ALA A 28 -4.30 -6.57 2.90
CA ALA A 28 -4.90 -6.42 1.59
C ALA A 28 -6.32 -7.01 1.64
N GLY A 29 -7.18 -6.57 0.72
CA GLY A 29 -8.60 -6.91 0.72
C GLY A 29 -9.43 -5.74 0.17
N ASP A 30 -10.70 -6.01 -0.14
CA ASP A 30 -11.59 -4.96 -0.61
C ASP A 30 -11.89 -3.92 0.49
N ASP A 31 -11.78 -4.32 1.75
CA ASP A 31 -11.83 -3.46 2.94
C ASP A 31 -10.65 -2.48 3.06
N VAL A 32 -9.46 -2.86 2.57
CA VAL A 32 -8.28 -1.99 2.47
C VAL A 32 -8.40 -1.03 1.28
N SER A 33 -9.25 -1.34 0.31
CA SER A 33 -9.36 -0.61 -0.96
C SER A 33 -10.20 0.67 -0.86
N TRP A 34 -10.20 1.46 -1.93
CA TRP A 34 -11.10 2.62 -2.10
C TRP A 34 -12.47 2.25 -2.70
N THR A 35 -12.65 1.00 -3.12
CA THR A 35 -13.86 0.49 -3.78
C THR A 35 -14.36 -0.77 -3.09
N PRO A 36 -14.80 -0.69 -1.82
CA PRO A 36 -15.29 -1.86 -1.09
C PRO A 36 -16.50 -2.48 -1.80
N ALA A 37 -16.73 -3.77 -1.57
CA ALA A 37 -17.74 -4.59 -2.28
C ALA A 37 -17.50 -4.79 -3.79
N TRP A 38 -16.31 -4.42 -4.29
CA TRP A 38 -15.85 -4.73 -5.65
C TRP A 38 -14.54 -5.51 -5.59
N VAL A 39 -14.52 -6.69 -6.23
CA VAL A 39 -13.37 -7.62 -6.16
C VAL A 39 -12.07 -7.01 -6.69
N GLU A 40 -12.15 -6.06 -7.63
CA GLU A 40 -11.00 -5.33 -8.15
C GLU A 40 -10.20 -4.65 -7.04
N GLY A 41 -10.88 -4.11 -6.01
CA GLY A 41 -10.23 -3.49 -4.86
C GLY A 41 -9.37 -4.48 -4.06
N ALA A 42 -9.83 -5.73 -3.92
CA ALA A 42 -9.05 -6.77 -3.27
C ALA A 42 -7.80 -7.16 -4.10
N VAL A 43 -7.94 -7.23 -5.43
CA VAL A 43 -6.82 -7.56 -6.33
C VAL A 43 -5.77 -6.44 -6.31
N GLN A 44 -6.17 -5.18 -6.44
CA GLN A 44 -5.25 -4.04 -6.46
C GLN A 44 -4.49 -3.89 -5.15
N THR A 45 -5.18 -4.00 -4.00
CA THR A 45 -4.51 -3.93 -2.70
C THR A 45 -3.59 -5.13 -2.47
N SER A 46 -3.92 -6.31 -3.00
CA SER A 46 -3.03 -7.47 -2.99
C SER A 46 -1.74 -7.20 -3.78
N LEU A 47 -1.83 -6.56 -4.96
CA LEU A 47 -0.65 -6.18 -5.75
C LEU A 47 0.24 -5.15 -5.03
N ASN A 48 -0.36 -4.21 -4.31
CA ASN A 48 0.40 -3.29 -3.43
C ASN A 48 1.15 -4.07 -2.34
N ALA A 49 0.48 -5.03 -1.68
CA ALA A 49 1.10 -5.88 -0.66
C ALA A 49 2.21 -6.77 -1.25
N VAL A 50 2.07 -7.27 -2.48
CA VAL A 50 3.13 -8.01 -3.19
C VAL A 50 4.37 -7.13 -3.37
N TRP A 51 4.21 -5.89 -3.80
CA TRP A 51 5.32 -4.95 -3.90
C TRP A 51 5.97 -4.69 -2.53
N GLY A 52 5.16 -4.48 -1.49
CA GLY A 52 5.64 -4.26 -0.12
C GLY A 52 6.43 -5.45 0.43
N LEU A 53 5.94 -6.67 0.19
CA LEU A 53 6.62 -7.92 0.56
C LEU A 53 7.94 -8.07 -0.21
N MET A 54 7.92 -7.89 -1.52
CA MET A 54 9.14 -7.94 -2.36
C MET A 54 10.20 -6.96 -1.82
N ASN A 55 9.81 -5.73 -1.54
CA ASN A 55 10.69 -4.71 -0.99
C ASN A 55 11.20 -5.07 0.42
N HIS A 56 10.35 -5.65 1.29
CA HIS A 56 10.75 -6.11 2.61
C HIS A 56 11.83 -7.20 2.57
N PHE A 57 11.82 -8.06 1.57
CA PHE A 57 12.85 -9.06 1.31
C PHE A 57 14.08 -8.50 0.55
N GLY A 58 14.18 -7.19 0.36
CA GLY A 58 15.29 -6.54 -0.35
C GLY A 58 15.23 -6.65 -1.87
N GLY A 59 14.09 -7.07 -2.42
CA GLY A 59 13.81 -7.06 -3.85
C GLY A 59 13.42 -5.67 -4.36
N LYS A 60 13.36 -5.54 -5.69
CA LYS A 60 12.94 -4.31 -6.38
C LYS A 60 12.29 -4.64 -7.72
N THR A 61 11.48 -3.72 -8.23
CA THR A 61 10.91 -3.82 -9.57
C THR A 61 11.98 -3.62 -10.65
N HIS A 62 11.65 -4.02 -11.88
CA HIS A 62 12.49 -3.73 -13.03
C HIS A 62 12.38 -2.25 -13.40
N ALA A 63 13.49 -1.62 -13.82
CA ALA A 63 13.53 -0.17 -14.08
C ALA A 63 12.52 0.29 -15.15
N GLU A 64 12.23 -0.56 -16.13
CA GLU A 64 11.27 -0.29 -17.21
C GLU A 64 9.82 -0.63 -16.84
N ASN A 65 9.57 -1.20 -15.65
CA ASN A 65 8.24 -1.58 -15.19
C ASN A 65 8.08 -1.30 -13.68
N PRO A 66 7.99 0.00 -13.30
CA PRO A 66 7.80 0.39 -11.91
C PRO A 66 6.47 -0.16 -11.37
N GLY A 67 6.49 -0.60 -10.12
CA GLY A 67 5.33 -1.09 -9.40
C GLY A 67 4.71 -0.04 -8.48
N PRO A 68 3.70 -0.43 -7.69
CA PRO A 68 2.91 0.51 -6.90
C PRO A 68 3.72 1.38 -5.95
N GLY A 69 4.65 0.80 -5.19
CA GLY A 69 5.40 1.55 -4.19
C GLY A 69 6.51 2.44 -4.77
N ASP A 70 6.90 2.23 -6.04
CA ASP A 70 7.91 3.06 -6.70
C ASP A 70 7.38 4.47 -7.00
N VAL A 71 6.07 4.61 -7.17
CA VAL A 71 5.39 5.87 -7.52
C VAL A 71 4.43 6.36 -6.43
N PHE A 72 4.19 5.58 -5.37
CA PHE A 72 3.15 5.86 -4.38
C PHE A 72 3.30 7.23 -3.68
N HIS A 73 4.52 7.69 -3.43
CA HIS A 73 4.75 9.01 -2.82
C HIS A 73 4.33 10.16 -3.75
N GLU A 74 4.38 9.97 -5.07
CA GLU A 74 4.04 11.00 -6.06
C GLU A 74 2.53 11.02 -6.36
N ILE A 75 1.92 9.84 -6.51
CA ILE A 75 0.54 9.71 -7.02
C ILE A 75 -0.44 9.03 -6.05
N GLY A 76 0.00 8.70 -4.84
CA GLY A 76 -0.83 8.06 -3.83
C GLY A 76 -1.93 8.97 -3.27
N PRO A 77 -2.88 8.41 -2.48
CA PRO A 77 -3.94 9.20 -1.88
C PRO A 77 -3.38 10.25 -0.91
N ILE A 78 -3.90 11.48 -1.02
CA ILE A 78 -3.47 12.64 -0.23
C ILE A 78 -3.69 12.37 1.27
N ALA A 79 -2.66 12.58 2.09
CA ALA A 79 -2.83 12.65 3.54
C ALA A 79 -3.48 14.00 3.91
N LEU A 80 -4.63 13.96 4.59
CA LEU A 80 -5.25 15.16 5.15
C LEU A 80 -4.56 15.51 6.47
N GLY A 81 -4.24 16.80 6.68
CA GLY A 81 -3.73 17.30 7.96
C GLY A 81 -4.70 17.01 9.12
N ASP A 82 -4.24 17.19 10.35
CA ASP A 82 -5.03 16.92 11.56
C ASP A 82 -6.30 17.78 11.63
#